data_AF-A0A5K0Y305-F1
#
_entry.id   AF-A0A5K0Y305-F1
#
_cell.length_a   1.000
_cell.length_b   1.000
_cell.length_c   1.000
_cell.angle_alpha   90.00
_cell.angle_beta   90.00
_cell.angle_gamma   90.00
#
_symmetry.space_group_name_H-M   'P 1'
#
loop_
_entity.id
_entity.type
_entity.pdbx_description
1 polymer ?
#
loop_
_entity_poly.entity_id
_entity_poly.type
_entity_poly.pdbx_seq_one_letter_code
_entity_poly.pdbx_strand_id
1 'polypeptide(L)' 'AWRLWSGGDASEFIDPILRNRGSINEMERCMHIGLLCIQEDAASRPTMSTVVLMLGDKSVDLPLPKQPAFVQGN' A
#
# COMPACT_ATOMS: atom_id res chain seq x y z
N ALA A 1 1.19 -9.14 -3.33
CA ALA A 1 0.78 -7.82 -2.81
C ALA A 1 -0.69 -7.82 -2.38
N TRP A 2 -1.67 -7.65 -3.29
CA TRP A 2 -3.10 -7.55 -2.91
C TRP A 2 -3.59 -8.68 -2.00
N ARG A 3 -3.41 -9.95 -2.40
CA ARG A 3 -3.90 -11.11 -1.63
C ARG A 3 -3.33 -11.18 -0.21
N LEU A 4 -2.04 -10.88 -0.06
CA LEU A 4 -1.36 -10.84 1.25
C LEU A 4 -1.86 -9.68 2.11
N TRP A 5 -1.98 -8.48 1.51
CA TRP A 5 -2.53 -7.31 2.18
C TRP A 5 -3.99 -7.53 2.63
N SER A 6 -4.86 -8.04 1.76
CA SER A 6 -6.27 -8.30 2.07
C SER A 6 -6.49 -9.45 3.06
N GLY A 7 -5.51 -10.35 3.19
CA GLY A 7 -5.53 -11.46 4.13
C GLY A 7 -5.09 -11.07 5.55
N GLY A 8 -4.67 -9.83 5.77
CA GLY A 8 -4.17 -9.37 7.07
C GLY A 8 -2.71 -9.73 7.35
N ASP A 9 -2.00 -10.33 6.38
CA ASP A 9 -0.58 -10.66 6.50
C ASP A 9 0.27 -9.83 5.53
N ALA A 10 0.21 -8.51 5.70
CA ALA A 10 1.09 -7.60 4.98
C ALA A 10 2.57 -7.83 5.34
N SER A 11 2.84 -8.39 6.52
CA SER A 11 4.20 -8.64 7.03
C SER A 11 4.96 -9.68 6.21
N GLU A 12 4.27 -10.67 5.64
CA GLU A 12 4.86 -11.70 4.77
C GLU A 12 5.33 -11.17 3.40
N PHE A 13 4.82 -10.03 2.96
CA PHE A 13 5.28 -9.39 1.72
C PHE A 13 6.57 -8.59 1.93
N ILE A 14 6.84 -8.15 3.15
CA ILE A 14 8.00 -7.32 3.47
C ILE A 14 9.26 -8.17 3.35
N ASP A 15 10.22 -7.72 2.55
CA ASP A 15 11.52 -8.37 2.43
C ASP A 15 12.14 -8.60 3.83
N PRO A 16 12.62 -9.82 4.15
CA PRO A 16 13.14 -10.13 5.48
C PRO A 16 14.29 -9.21 5.94
N ILE A 17 15.10 -8.69 5.02
CA ILE A 17 16.18 -7.74 5.32
C ILE A 17 15.57 -6.41 5.76
N LEU A 18 14.49 -5.96 5.10
CA LEU A 18 13.78 -4.74 5.45
C LEU A 18 13.02 -4.91 6.77
N ARG A 19 12.37 -6.06 7.00
CA ARG A 19 11.67 -6.38 8.26
C ARG A 19 12.57 -6.23 9.50
N ASN A 20 13.85 -6.56 9.37
CA ASN A 20 14.82 -6.46 10.46
C ASN A 20 15.46 -5.06 10.60
N ARG A 21 15.31 -4.18 9.62
CA ARG A 21 16.02 -2.89 9.55
C ARG A 21 15.13 -1.67 9.68
N GLY A 22 13.83 -1.78 9.40
CA GLY A 22 12.92 -0.64 9.42
C GLY A 22 11.63 -0.90 10.22
N SER A 23 10.79 0.13 10.29
CA SER A 23 9.49 0.01 10.95
C SER A 23 8.50 -0.76 10.07
N ILE A 24 7.99 -1.88 10.58
CA ILE A 24 6.93 -2.67 9.91
C ILE A 24 5.75 -1.77 9.57
N ASN A 25 5.34 -0.89 10.49
CA ASN A 25 4.23 0.05 10.27
C ASN A 25 4.48 1.00 9.09
N GLU A 26 5.72 1.46 8.88
CA GLU A 26 6.07 2.31 7.74
C GLU A 26 6.01 1.53 6.43
N MET A 27 6.44 0.27 6.45
CA MET A 27 6.41 -0.60 5.27
C MET A 27 4.99 -1.01 4.89
N GLU A 28 4.15 -1.32 5.87
CA GLU A 28 2.72 -1.56 5.68
C GLU A 28 2.02 -0.31 5.13
N ARG A 29 2.36 0.87 5.66
CA ARG A 29 1.85 2.16 5.15
C ARG A 29 2.28 2.40 3.70
N CYS A 30 3.56 2.17 3.38
CA CYS A 30 4.07 2.27 2.01
C CYS A 30 3.38 1.28 1.06
N MET A 31 3.14 0.04 1.51
CA MET A 31 2.39 -0.94 0.73
C MET A 31 0.97 -0.46 0.45
N HIS A 32 0.27 0.03 1.47
CA HIS A 32 -1.09 0.57 1.36
C HIS A 32 -1.16 1.72 0.35
N ILE A 33 -0.24 2.68 0.44
CA ILE A 33 -0.13 3.79 -0.52
C ILE A 33 0.18 3.26 -1.93
N GLY A 34 1.07 2.28 -2.05
CA GLY A 34 1.36 1.61 -3.32
C GLY A 34 0.11 1.00 -3.96
N LEU A 35 -0.76 0.37 -3.18
CA LEU A 35 -2.04 -0.18 -3.64
C LEU A 35 -3.03 0.91 -4.10
N LEU A 36 -3.00 2.10 -3.48
CA LEU A 36 -3.78 3.26 -3.94
C LEU A 36 -3.27 3.82 -5.28
N CYS A 37 -1.95 3.78 -5.51
CA CYS A 37 -1.35 4.27 -6.76
C CYS A 37 -1.70 3.41 -7.98
N ILE A 38 -2.07 2.14 -7.79
CA ILE A 38 -2.36 1.19 -8.88
C ILE A 38 -3.86 0.87 -9.01
N GLN A 39 -4.74 1.74 -8.50
CA GLN A 39 -6.18 1.60 -8.67
C GLN A 39 -6.54 1.56 -10.16
N GLU A 40 -7.50 0.71 -10.52
CA GLU A 40 -7.93 0.53 -11.90
C GLU A 40 -8.42 1.85 -12.49
N ASP A 41 -9.39 2.48 -11.82
CA ASP A 41 -9.85 3.82 -12.13
C ASP A 41 -8.75 4.85 -11.85
N ALA A 42 -8.32 5.57 -12.89
CA ALA A 42 -7.32 6.62 -12.80
C ALA A 42 -7.75 7.77 -11.89
N ALA A 43 -9.05 8.07 -11.81
CA ALA A 43 -9.58 9.12 -10.93
C ALA A 43 -9.50 8.72 -9.45
N SER A 44 -9.39 7.42 -9.15
CA SER A 44 -9.23 6.89 -7.79
C SER A 44 -7.77 6.89 -7.32
N ARG A 45 -6.79 7.22 -8.19
CA ARG A 45 -5.37 7.24 -7.82
C ARG A 45 -5.01 8.56 -7.13
N PRO A 46 -4.21 8.53 -6.05
CA PRO A 46 -3.74 9.77 -5.41
C PRO A 46 -2.79 10.52 -6.34
N THR A 47 -2.80 11.85 -6.24
CA THR A 47 -1.79 12.68 -6.88
C THR A 47 -0.43 12.52 -6.19
N MET A 48 0.67 12.82 -6.87
CA MET A 48 2.00 12.72 -6.25
C MET A 48 2.17 13.62 -5.01
N SER A 49 1.52 14.80 -4.98
CA SER A 49 1.52 15.65 -3.78
C SER A 49 0.78 15.00 -2.61
N THR A 50 -0.35 14.34 -2.89
CA THR A 50 -1.07 13.53 -1.90
C THR A 50 -0.20 12.38 -1.39
N VAL A 51 0.53 11.69 -2.26
CA VAL A 51 1.45 10.60 -1.89
C VAL A 51 2.56 11.10 -0.95
N VAL A 52 3.20 12.24 -1.27
CA VAL A 52 4.24 12.83 -0.41
C VAL A 52 3.67 13.18 0.97
N LEU A 53 2.46 13.74 1.02
CA LEU A 53 1.78 14.05 2.28
C LEU A 53 1.46 12.77 3.08
N MET A 54 0.93 11.74 2.44
CA MET A 54 0.64 10.45 3.07
C MET A 54 1.90 9.76 3.64
N LEU A 55 3.04 9.89 2.95
CA LEU A 55 4.32 9.34 3.39
C LEU A 55 4.95 10.18 4.52
N GLY A 56 4.85 11.51 4.44
CA GLY A 56 5.47 12.43 5.38
C GLY A 56 4.72 12.60 6.70
N ASP A 57 3.40 12.40 6.69
CA ASP A 57 2.54 12.55 7.85
C ASP A 57 1.80 11.24 8.17
N LYS A 58 2.14 10.66 9.33
CA LYS A 58 1.54 9.41 9.82
C LYS A 58 0.15 9.59 10.42
N SER A 59 -0.26 10.83 10.71
CA SER A 59 -1.59 11.16 11.23
C SER A 59 -2.68 11.19 10.14
N VAL A 60 -2.26 11.20 8.87
CA VAL A 60 -3.18 11.16 7.73
C VAL A 60 -3.82 9.77 7.64
N ASP A 61 -5.14 9.74 7.73
CA ASP A 61 -5.94 8.55 7.46
C ASP A 61 -5.89 8.21 5.97
N LEU A 62 -5.57 6.94 5.68
CA LEU A 62 -5.47 6.45 4.31
C LEU A 62 -6.79 5.80 3.89
N PRO A 63 -7.33 6.12 2.71
CA PRO A 63 -8.52 5.46 2.20
C PRO A 63 -8.24 3.97 1.93
N LEU A 64 -9.27 3.12 2.03
CA LEU A 64 -9.14 1.70 1.72
C LEU A 64 -8.90 1.49 0.22
N PRO A 65 -7.81 0.79 -0.18
CA PRO A 65 -7.58 0.41 -1.56
C PRO A 65 -8.66 -0.57 -2.03
N LYS A 66 -9.09 -0.46 -3.30
CA LYS A 66 -9.97 -1.46 -3.93
C LYS A 66 -9.13 -2.53 -4.63
N GLN A 67 -9.74 -3.69 -4.86
CA GLN A 67 -9.10 -4.81 -5.53
C GLN A 67 -8.62 -4.40 -6.93
N PRO A 68 -7.31 -4.53 -7.24
CA PRO A 68 -6.81 -4.27 -8.58
C PRO A 68 -7.36 -5.31 -9.58
N ALA A 69 -7.73 -4.86 -10.77
CA ALA A 69 -8.24 -5.72 -11.85
C ALA A 69 -7.31 -6.91 -12.17
N PHE A 70 -6.00 -6.71 -12.06
CA PHE A 70 -4.98 -7.71 -12.41
C PHE A 70 -4.90 -8.91 -11.45
N VAL A 71 -5.64 -8.93 -10.33
CA VAL A 71 -5.64 -10.06 -9.39
C VAL A 71 -6.47 -11.25 -9.92
N GLN A 72 -7.27 -11.05 -10.97
CA GLN A 72 -8.07 -12.07 -11.68
C GLN A 72 -7.40 -12.60 -12.97
N GLY A 73 -6.12 -12.31 -13.21
CA GLY A 73 -5.40 -12.97 -14.31
C GLY A 73 -5.12 -14.44 -13.99
N ASN A 74 -5.68 -15.34 -14.81
CA ASN A 74 -5.42 -16.79 -14.82
C ASN A 74 -3.92 -17.13 -14.82
#